data_AF-A0AAW2UK34-F1
#
_entry.id   AF-A0AAW2UK34-F1
#
_cell.length_a   1.000
_cell.length_b   1.000
_cell.length_c   1.000
_cell.angle_alpha   90.00
_cell.angle_beta   90.00
_cell.angle_gamma   90.00
#
_symmetry.space_group_name_H-M   'P 1'
#
loop_
_entity.id
_entity.type
_entity.pdbx_description
1 polymer ?
#
loop_
_entity_poly.entity_id
_entity_poly.type
_entity_poly.pdbx_seq_one_letter_code
_entity_poly.pdbx_strand_id
1 'polypeptide(L)'
;MNLLSNLLFLFFLCIYSADSADPVYYFCNEDSKTYAGSQTSRNIDVLLNKLVSGTAQNGFIATSYGVGKYQIYGLAQCRGDVSKDDCSVCIQDAVENIRDHCANRADARIWYDYCFLRYSTVKFFGDVDTSGLYLYNVENVTDPDVFNQKLGDLMDRISSEAVKPGSKGLGKGKTDISSFVRLYALVQCTRDLSELNCAQLCM
;
A
#
# COMPACT_ATOMS: atom_id res chain seq x y z
N MET A 1 29.73 41.61 10.78
CA MET A 1 28.69 40.91 11.58
C MET A 1 27.52 40.36 10.74
N ASN A 2 27.53 40.39 9.40
CA ASN A 2 26.34 40.03 8.60
C ASN A 2 26.47 38.78 7.71
N LEU A 3 27.58 38.02 7.76
CA LEU A 3 27.69 36.75 7.02
C LEU A 3 27.21 35.54 7.84
N LEU A 4 27.42 35.54 9.16
CA LEU A 4 26.98 34.46 10.05
C LEU A 4 25.44 34.37 10.15
N SER A 5 24.75 35.52 10.09
CA SER A 5 23.27 35.56 10.14
C SER A 5 22.61 34.97 8.88
N ASN A 6 23.25 35.10 7.71
CA ASN A 6 22.74 34.55 6.45
C ASN A 6 22.99 33.03 6.33
N LEU A 7 24.06 32.51 6.94
CA LEU A 7 24.29 31.05 7.02
C LEU A 7 23.27 30.35 7.93
N LEU A 8 22.83 31.02 9.02
CA LEU A 8 21.79 30.50 9.91
C LEU A 8 20.41 30.44 9.23
N PHE A 9 20.10 31.37 8.31
CA PHE A 9 18.84 31.39 7.57
C PHE A 9 18.76 30.30 6.49
N LEU A 10 19.89 29.92 5.88
CA LEU A 10 19.98 28.83 4.91
C LEU A 10 19.85 27.44 5.55
N PHE A 11 20.25 27.29 6.82
CA PHE A 11 20.05 26.04 7.56
C PHE A 11 18.59 25.82 7.99
N PHE A 12 17.78 26.87 8.05
CA PHE A 12 16.36 26.80 8.41
C PHE A 12 15.45 26.38 7.24
N LEU A 13 15.93 26.44 5.99
CA LEU A 13 15.17 26.07 4.78
C LEU A 13 15.33 24.59 4.38
N CYS A 14 16.15 23.81 5.10
CA CYS A 14 16.33 22.37 4.87
C CYS A 14 15.83 21.50 6.02
N ILE A 15 14.91 22.02 6.84
CA ILE A 15 13.91 21.15 7.47
C ILE A 15 12.81 21.00 6.43
N TYR A 16 13.08 20.16 5.42
CA TYR A 16 11.99 19.51 4.71
C TYR A 16 11.25 18.77 5.83
N SER A 17 10.10 19.30 6.25
CA SER A 17 9.11 18.47 6.90
C SER A 17 8.98 17.24 6.00
N ALA A 18 9.26 16.05 6.53
CA ALA A 18 8.71 14.86 5.91
C ALA A 18 7.19 15.05 6.03
N ASP A 19 6.58 15.56 4.96
CA ASP A 19 5.14 15.67 4.90
C ASP A 19 4.67 14.22 4.88
N SER A 20 4.15 13.75 6.02
CA SER A 20 3.54 12.42 6.09
C SER A 20 2.40 12.44 5.09
N ALA A 21 2.43 11.54 4.10
CA ALA A 21 1.33 11.45 3.17
C ALA A 21 0.05 11.08 3.95
N ASP A 22 -1.11 11.59 3.52
CA ASP A 22 -2.36 11.10 4.07
C ASP A 22 -2.65 9.69 3.50
N PRO A 23 -3.20 8.76 4.31
CA PRO A 23 -3.64 7.48 3.79
C PRO A 23 -4.77 7.69 2.77
N VAL A 24 -4.70 6.96 1.65
CA VAL A 24 -5.79 6.90 0.66
C VAL A 24 -7.06 6.37 1.32
N TYR A 25 -6.92 5.36 2.17
CA TYR A 25 -8.01 4.77 2.94
C TYR A 25 -7.50 3.90 4.08
N TYR A 26 -8.37 3.62 5.06
CA TYR A 26 -8.13 2.65 6.12
C TYR A 26 -9.41 1.88 6.42
N PHE A 27 -9.25 0.65 6.87
CA PHE A 27 -10.34 -0.21 7.31
C PHE A 27 -10.02 -0.78 8.69
N CYS A 28 -10.96 -0.63 9.61
CA CYS A 28 -10.87 -1.15 10.97
C CYS A 28 -12.02 -2.13 11.18
N ASN A 29 -11.72 -3.40 11.47
CA ASN A 29 -12.77 -4.39 11.72
C ASN A 29 -13.36 -4.21 13.12
N GLU A 30 -14.58 -3.69 13.20
CA GLU A 30 -15.28 -3.38 14.47
C GLU A 30 -15.54 -4.60 15.36
N ASP A 31 -15.57 -5.82 14.80
CA ASP A 31 -15.76 -7.07 15.54
C ASP A 31 -14.44 -7.58 16.16
N SER A 32 -13.30 -6.99 15.78
CA SER A 32 -11.96 -7.39 16.22
C SER A 32 -11.46 -6.61 17.45
N LYS A 33 -12.35 -6.22 18.36
CA LYS A 33 -11.98 -5.36 19.50
C LYS A 33 -10.90 -6.00 20.36
N THR A 34 -9.88 -5.21 20.69
CA THR A 34 -8.85 -5.57 21.67
C THR A 34 -8.75 -4.49 22.76
N TYR A 35 -7.86 -4.68 23.72
CA TYR A 35 -7.62 -3.72 24.80
C TYR A 35 -6.17 -3.26 24.78
N ALA A 36 -5.95 -1.98 25.05
CA ALA A 36 -4.63 -1.41 25.24
C ALA A 36 -3.85 -2.21 26.30
N GLY A 37 -2.61 -2.57 25.97
CA GLY A 37 -1.75 -3.34 26.85
C GLY A 37 -2.02 -4.85 26.93
N SER A 38 -3.07 -5.36 26.25
CA SER A 38 -3.30 -6.80 26.10
C SER A 38 -2.16 -7.51 25.37
N GLN A 39 -2.04 -8.83 25.54
CA GLN A 39 -1.05 -9.62 24.81
C GLN A 39 -1.20 -9.48 23.28
N THR A 40 -2.45 -9.43 22.79
CA THR A 40 -2.76 -9.19 21.37
C THR A 40 -2.23 -7.84 20.92
N SER A 41 -2.51 -6.76 21.66
CA SER A 41 -2.02 -5.41 21.32
C SER A 41 -0.49 -5.35 21.28
N ARG A 42 0.20 -5.94 22.27
CA ARG A 42 1.67 -6.03 22.28
C ARG A 42 2.21 -6.85 21.12
N ASN A 43 1.55 -7.96 20.77
CA ASN A 43 1.95 -8.79 19.64
C ASN A 43 1.77 -8.07 18.30
N ILE A 44 0.72 -7.24 18.17
CA ILE A 44 0.55 -6.34 17.01
C ILE A 44 1.73 -5.36 16.95
N ASP A 45 2.10 -4.72 18.06
CA ASP A 45 3.21 -3.74 18.06
C ASP A 45 4.55 -4.38 17.64
N VAL A 46 4.83 -5.60 18.10
CA VAL A 46 6.02 -6.34 17.66
C VAL A 46 5.92 -6.75 16.18
N LEU A 47 4.74 -7.18 15.73
CA LEU A 47 4.51 -7.51 14.32
C LEU A 47 4.73 -6.28 13.42
N LEU A 48 4.17 -5.12 13.76
CA LEU A 48 4.31 -3.90 12.96
C LEU A 48 5.77 -3.50 12.80
N ASN A 49 6.59 -3.58 13.85
CA ASN A 49 8.05 -3.35 13.76
C ASN A 49 8.76 -4.33 12.80
N LYS A 50 8.33 -5.59 12.77
CA LYS A 50 8.83 -6.57 11.78
C LYS A 50 8.39 -6.22 10.36
N LEU A 51 7.18 -5.68 10.18
CA LEU A 51 6.69 -5.24 8.88
C LEU A 51 7.50 -4.05 8.36
N VAL A 52 7.82 -3.05 9.20
CA VAL A 52 8.69 -1.91 8.82
C VAL A 52 10.03 -2.40 8.31
N SER A 53 10.78 -3.13 9.14
CA SER A 53 12.13 -3.59 8.79
C SER A 53 12.14 -4.55 7.58
N GLY A 54 11.19 -5.48 7.51
CA GLY A 54 11.09 -6.45 6.42
C GLY A 54 10.73 -5.81 5.08
N THR A 55 9.80 -4.85 5.09
CA THR A 55 9.29 -4.20 3.87
C THR A 55 10.29 -3.19 3.33
N ALA A 56 10.93 -2.39 4.19
CA ALA A 56 12.00 -1.47 3.78
C ALA A 56 13.15 -2.18 3.03
N GLN A 57 13.47 -3.42 3.42
CA GLN A 57 14.52 -4.21 2.78
C GLN A 57 14.08 -4.86 1.46
N ASN A 58 12.87 -5.43 1.43
CA ASN A 58 12.45 -6.36 0.37
C ASN A 58 11.29 -5.86 -0.50
N GLY A 59 10.73 -4.70 -0.17
CA GLY A 59 9.49 -4.15 -0.73
C GLY A 59 8.24 -4.95 -0.38
N PHE A 60 8.36 -6.04 0.39
CA PHE A 60 7.28 -6.92 0.78
C PHE A 60 7.70 -7.83 1.94
N ILE A 61 6.77 -8.10 2.85
CA ILE A 61 6.88 -9.19 3.81
C ILE A 61 5.49 -9.69 4.18
N ALA A 62 5.36 -11.00 4.37
CA ALA A 62 4.21 -11.64 5.02
C ALA A 62 4.75 -12.48 6.18
N THR A 63 4.31 -12.20 7.40
CA THR A 63 4.86 -12.84 8.61
C THR A 63 3.84 -12.91 9.74
N SER A 64 4.19 -13.57 10.83
CA SER A 64 3.36 -13.62 12.02
C SER A 64 4.18 -13.43 13.29
N TYR A 65 3.51 -13.02 14.36
CA TYR A 65 4.08 -12.94 15.70
C TYR A 65 3.10 -13.45 16.76
N GLY A 66 3.63 -14.03 17.84
CA GLY A 66 2.83 -14.67 18.88
C GLY A 66 2.51 -16.13 18.58
N VAL A 67 1.75 -16.76 19.48
CA VAL A 67 1.40 -18.18 19.42
C VAL A 67 -0.05 -18.40 19.87
N GLY A 68 -0.68 -19.46 19.34
CA GLY A 68 -2.05 -19.84 19.69
C GLY A 68 -3.04 -18.70 19.45
N LYS A 69 -3.94 -18.45 20.41
CA LYS A 69 -4.99 -17.43 20.30
C LYS A 69 -4.49 -15.97 20.25
N TYR A 70 -3.19 -15.75 20.51
CA TYR A 70 -2.57 -14.41 20.44
C TYR A 70 -1.69 -14.24 19.20
N GLN A 71 -1.68 -15.22 18.29
CA GLN A 71 -0.94 -15.09 17.04
C GLN A 71 -1.60 -14.05 16.14
N ILE A 72 -0.77 -13.17 15.57
CA ILE A 72 -1.19 -12.13 14.63
C ILE A 72 -0.42 -12.33 13.34
N TYR A 73 -1.14 -12.30 12.22
CA TYR A 73 -0.62 -12.38 10.87
C TYR A 73 -0.58 -10.98 10.29
N GLY A 74 0.49 -10.63 9.59
CA GLY A 74 0.63 -9.33 8.97
C GLY A 74 1.37 -9.40 7.64
N LEU A 75 0.97 -8.53 6.74
CA LEU A 75 1.60 -8.32 5.46
C LEU A 75 1.79 -6.82 5.26
N ALA A 76 2.90 -6.47 4.63
CA ALA A 76 3.14 -5.12 4.14
C ALA A 76 3.81 -5.21 2.77
N GLN A 77 3.46 -4.28 1.88
CA GLN A 77 3.94 -4.25 0.51
C GLN A 77 4.05 -2.82 0.01
N CYS A 78 5.20 -2.47 -0.56
CA CYS A 78 5.36 -1.23 -1.30
C CYS A 78 4.91 -1.41 -2.76
N ARG A 79 4.59 -0.30 -3.41
CA ARG A 79 4.37 -0.30 -4.85
C ARG A 79 5.65 -0.76 -5.56
N GLY A 80 5.51 -1.62 -6.58
CA GLY A 80 6.67 -2.31 -7.16
C GLY A 80 7.70 -1.38 -7.83
N ASP A 81 7.35 -0.12 -8.08
CA ASP A 81 8.15 0.87 -8.80
C ASP A 81 8.63 2.06 -7.98
N VAL A 82 8.40 2.07 -6.66
CA VAL A 82 8.92 3.13 -5.78
C VAL A 82 10.34 2.82 -5.31
N SER A 83 11.08 3.86 -4.90
CA SER A 83 12.42 3.70 -4.36
C SER A 83 12.39 3.00 -2.99
N LYS A 84 13.55 2.53 -2.52
CA LYS A 84 13.67 1.96 -1.17
C LYS A 84 13.38 2.99 -0.08
N ASP A 85 13.74 4.25 -0.32
CA ASP A 85 13.55 5.34 0.64
C ASP A 85 12.06 5.69 0.72
N ASP A 86 11.39 5.88 -0.42
CA ASP A 86 9.94 6.12 -0.47
C ASP A 86 9.14 4.96 0.14
N CYS A 87 9.57 3.72 -0.12
CA CYS A 87 8.98 2.53 0.49
C CYS A 87 9.16 2.52 2.02
N SER A 88 10.34 2.91 2.51
CA SER A 88 10.63 2.94 3.94
C SER A 88 9.81 4.01 4.65
N VAL A 89 9.73 5.21 4.08
CA VAL A 89 8.90 6.30 4.60
C VAL A 89 7.43 5.89 4.62
N CYS A 90 6.90 5.40 3.50
CA CYS A 90 5.49 5.01 3.41
C CYS A 90 5.10 3.96 4.45
N ILE A 91 5.93 2.93 4.67
CA ILE A 91 5.60 1.88 5.64
C ILE A 91 5.73 2.37 7.09
N GLN A 92 6.61 3.33 7.37
CA GLN A 92 6.68 3.98 8.69
C GLN A 92 5.38 4.75 8.95
N ASP A 93 4.98 5.62 8.02
CA ASP A 93 3.73 6.39 8.10
C ASP A 93 2.51 5.46 8.22
N ALA A 94 2.49 4.35 7.47
CA ALA A 94 1.41 3.37 7.55
C ALA A 94 1.30 2.70 8.92
N VAL A 95 2.42 2.38 9.55
CA VAL A 95 2.45 1.76 10.89
C VAL A 95 2.04 2.74 11.98
N GLU A 96 2.47 3.99 11.89
CA GLU A 96 2.07 5.04 12.82
C GLU A 96 0.57 5.31 12.68
N ASN A 97 0.11 5.61 11.47
CA ASN A 97 -1.28 6.00 11.24
C ASN A 97 -2.27 4.85 11.44
N ILE A 98 -1.94 3.59 11.17
CA ILE A 98 -2.91 2.49 11.41
C ILE A 98 -3.21 2.31 12.91
N ARG A 99 -2.27 2.65 13.80
CA ARG A 99 -2.48 2.59 15.25
C ARG A 99 -3.39 3.69 15.76
N ASP A 100 -3.31 4.85 15.13
CA ASP A 100 -4.16 6.00 15.48
C ASP A 100 -5.58 5.83 14.92
N HIS A 101 -5.71 5.47 13.64
CA HIS A 101 -7.01 5.31 12.98
C HIS A 101 -7.76 4.05 13.45
N CYS A 102 -7.07 2.93 13.68
CA CYS A 102 -7.66 1.66 14.09
C CYS A 102 -7.30 1.29 15.54
N ALA A 103 -7.34 2.27 16.44
CA ALA A 103 -7.06 2.06 17.85
C ALA A 103 -7.89 0.89 18.43
N ASN A 104 -7.20 -0.01 19.14
CA ASN A 104 -7.83 -1.17 19.80
C ASN A 104 -8.58 -2.12 18.84
N ARG A 105 -8.06 -2.31 17.63
CA ARG A 105 -8.56 -3.28 16.64
C ARG A 105 -7.48 -4.31 16.31
N ALA A 106 -7.87 -5.58 16.25
CA ALA A 106 -6.97 -6.71 16.00
C ALA A 106 -6.98 -7.17 14.54
N ASP A 107 -7.83 -6.56 13.70
CA ASP A 107 -7.86 -6.70 12.25
C ASP A 107 -8.04 -5.31 11.63
N ALA A 108 -7.01 -4.88 10.89
CA ALA A 108 -6.97 -3.57 10.28
C ALA A 108 -6.14 -3.56 8.99
N ARG A 109 -6.45 -2.59 8.14
CA ARG A 109 -5.82 -2.37 6.84
C ARG A 109 -5.64 -0.87 6.62
N ILE A 110 -4.55 -0.49 5.96
CA ILE A 110 -4.32 0.89 5.54
C ILE A 110 -3.65 0.92 4.16
N TRP A 111 -4.11 1.84 3.32
CA TRP A 111 -3.64 2.03 1.96
C TRP A 111 -3.06 3.42 1.78
N TYR A 112 -1.90 3.46 1.16
CA TYR A 112 -1.23 4.65 0.67
C TYR A 112 -0.94 4.47 -0.82
N ASP A 113 -0.64 5.56 -1.52
CA ASP A 113 -0.25 5.50 -2.92
C ASP A 113 0.97 4.60 -3.17
N TYR A 114 1.90 4.55 -2.19
CA TYR A 114 3.18 3.86 -2.32
C TYR A 114 3.26 2.57 -1.51
N CYS A 115 2.29 2.26 -0.66
CA CYS A 115 2.32 1.04 0.14
C CYS A 115 0.97 0.62 0.71
N PHE A 116 0.91 -0.64 1.13
CA PHE A 116 -0.24 -1.26 1.76
C PHE A 116 0.21 -2.04 2.99
N LEU A 117 -0.59 -2.02 4.06
CA LEU A 117 -0.36 -2.80 5.27
C LEU A 117 -1.68 -3.41 5.76
N ARG A 118 -1.62 -4.68 6.16
CA ARG A 118 -2.73 -5.40 6.80
C ARG A 118 -2.22 -6.27 7.94
N TYR A 119 -2.97 -6.31 9.04
CA TYR A 119 -2.80 -7.34 10.07
C TYR A 119 -4.15 -7.91 10.49
N SER A 120 -4.16 -9.16 10.97
CA SER A 120 -5.35 -9.83 11.49
C SER A 120 -4.98 -10.98 12.43
N THR A 121 -5.90 -11.35 13.32
CA THR A 121 -5.82 -12.59 14.11
C THR A 121 -6.10 -13.84 13.26
N VAL A 122 -6.73 -13.68 12.10
CA VAL A 122 -7.00 -14.75 11.15
C VAL A 122 -5.93 -14.73 10.06
N LYS A 123 -5.36 -15.90 9.74
CA LYS A 123 -4.41 -16.02 8.62
C LYS A 123 -5.17 -15.76 7.32
N PHE A 124 -4.62 -14.87 6.48
CA PHE A 124 -5.22 -14.48 5.19
C PHE A 124 -4.25 -14.66 4.01
N PHE A 125 -3.04 -15.17 4.24
CA PHE A 125 -2.02 -15.25 3.18
C PHE A 125 -2.41 -16.23 2.08
N GLY A 126 -2.38 -15.75 0.84
CA GLY A 126 -2.72 -16.52 -0.35
C GLY A 126 -4.22 -16.60 -0.64
N ASP A 127 -5.05 -16.11 0.28
CA ASP A 127 -6.50 -16.05 0.11
C ASP A 127 -6.89 -14.79 -0.66
N VAL A 128 -7.78 -14.95 -1.63
CA VAL A 128 -8.34 -13.83 -2.38
C VAL A 128 -9.29 -13.05 -1.48
N ASP A 129 -9.03 -11.75 -1.33
CA ASP A 129 -9.90 -10.83 -0.60
C ASP A 129 -10.35 -9.69 -1.52
N THR A 130 -11.63 -9.71 -1.89
CA THR A 130 -12.27 -8.69 -2.74
C THR A 130 -12.93 -7.58 -1.92
N SER A 131 -12.82 -7.61 -0.60
CA SER A 131 -13.25 -6.48 0.24
C SER A 131 -12.27 -5.32 0.09
N GLY A 132 -12.62 -4.40 -0.80
CA GLY A 132 -11.76 -3.31 -1.24
C GLY A 132 -12.47 -1.95 -1.27
N LEU A 133 -11.69 -0.95 -1.65
CA LEU A 133 -12.13 0.42 -1.85
C LEU A 133 -12.28 0.68 -3.36
N TYR A 134 -13.40 1.28 -3.75
CA TYR A 134 -13.61 1.76 -5.11
C TYR A 134 -13.66 3.29 -5.10
N LEU A 135 -12.66 3.93 -5.70
CA LEU A 135 -12.63 5.37 -5.93
C LEU A 135 -12.81 5.62 -7.43
N TYR A 136 -13.69 6.53 -7.80
CA TYR A 136 -13.96 6.86 -9.20
C TYR A 136 -13.96 8.37 -9.41
N ASN A 137 -13.51 8.77 -10.59
CA ASN A 137 -13.68 10.14 -11.06
C ASN A 137 -15.11 10.30 -11.58
N VAL A 138 -15.77 11.41 -11.21
CA VAL A 138 -17.14 11.75 -11.64
C VAL A 138 -17.18 12.58 -12.92
N GLU A 139 -16.03 13.02 -13.43
CA GLU A 139 -15.91 13.78 -14.66
C GLU A 139 -16.20 12.93 -15.90
N ASN A 140 -16.74 13.59 -16.93
CA ASN A 140 -17.09 12.92 -18.19
C ASN A 140 -15.88 12.83 -19.14
N VAL A 141 -15.80 11.70 -19.85
CA VAL A 141 -14.87 11.53 -20.98
C VAL A 141 -15.54 11.93 -22.29
N THR A 142 -14.80 12.56 -23.20
CA THR A 142 -15.35 13.09 -24.46
C THR A 142 -15.88 12.01 -25.41
N ASP A 143 -15.16 10.89 -25.52
CA ASP A 143 -15.53 9.73 -26.34
C ASP A 143 -15.45 8.47 -25.46
N PRO A 144 -16.57 8.08 -24.82
CA PRO A 144 -16.60 6.95 -23.89
C PRO A 144 -16.26 5.62 -24.55
N ASP A 145 -16.66 5.40 -25.80
CA ASP A 145 -16.44 4.13 -26.48
C ASP A 145 -14.95 3.91 -26.77
N VAL A 146 -14.28 4.93 -27.32
CA VAL A 146 -12.83 4.89 -27.57
C VAL A 146 -12.06 4.81 -26.25
N PHE A 147 -12.47 5.57 -25.23
CA PHE A 147 -11.83 5.53 -23.92
C PHE A 147 -11.92 4.14 -23.29
N ASN A 148 -13.12 3.56 -23.24
CA ASN A 148 -13.37 2.26 -22.62
C ASN A 148 -12.63 1.14 -23.36
N GLN A 149 -12.61 1.17 -24.70
CA GLN A 149 -11.84 0.23 -25.49
C GLN A 149 -10.33 0.34 -25.18
N LYS A 150 -9.77 1.55 -25.23
CA LYS A 150 -8.34 1.79 -24.95
C LYS A 150 -7.94 1.43 -23.52
N LEU A 151 -8.82 1.69 -22.55
CA LEU A 151 -8.62 1.32 -21.16
C LEU A 151 -8.63 -0.20 -21.01
N GLY A 152 -9.63 -0.90 -21.58
CA GLY A 152 -9.71 -2.36 -21.55
C GLY A 152 -8.47 -3.03 -22.14
N ASP A 153 -8.06 -2.63 -23.35
CA ASP A 153 -6.84 -3.13 -24.00
C ASP A 153 -5.58 -2.89 -23.14
N LEU A 154 -5.51 -1.73 -22.48
CA LEU A 154 -4.40 -1.40 -21.60
C LEU A 154 -4.40 -2.26 -20.33
N MET A 155 -5.56 -2.41 -19.69
CA MET A 155 -5.74 -3.21 -18.48
C MET A 155 -5.36 -4.67 -18.76
N ASP A 156 -5.90 -5.30 -19.81
CA ASP A 156 -5.56 -6.67 -20.20
C ASP A 156 -4.05 -6.87 -20.34
N ARG A 157 -3.38 -5.92 -21.00
CA ARG A 157 -1.94 -5.98 -21.20
C ARG A 157 -1.18 -5.89 -19.88
N ILE A 158 -1.46 -4.89 -19.05
CA ILE A 158 -0.71 -4.69 -17.81
C ILE A 158 -1.02 -5.77 -16.77
N SER A 159 -2.24 -6.31 -16.76
CA SER A 159 -2.62 -7.48 -15.96
C SER A 159 -1.80 -8.71 -16.36
N SER A 160 -1.60 -8.94 -17.66
CA SER A 160 -0.72 -10.01 -18.14
C SER A 160 0.77 -9.79 -17.78
N GLU A 161 1.20 -8.54 -17.58
CA GLU A 161 2.55 -8.21 -17.14
C GLU A 161 2.73 -8.45 -15.64
N ALA A 162 1.71 -8.10 -14.85
CA ALA A 162 1.70 -8.24 -13.39
C ALA A 162 1.86 -9.69 -12.93
N VAL A 163 1.39 -10.67 -13.70
CA VAL A 163 1.49 -12.10 -13.35
C VAL A 163 2.83 -12.73 -13.72
N LYS A 164 3.69 -12.03 -14.48
CA LYS A 164 4.97 -12.62 -14.94
C LYS A 164 5.96 -12.80 -13.80
N PRO A 165 6.80 -13.86 -13.83
CA PRO A 165 7.89 -14.00 -12.87
C PRO A 165 8.78 -12.75 -12.81
N GLY A 166 9.04 -12.25 -11.61
CA GLY A 166 9.87 -11.07 -11.38
C GLY A 166 9.16 -9.71 -11.48
N SER A 167 7.90 -9.66 -11.91
CA SER A 167 7.07 -8.44 -11.92
C SER A 167 6.79 -7.89 -10.51
N LYS A 168 6.94 -8.75 -9.49
CA LYS A 168 6.51 -8.50 -8.11
C LYS A 168 5.01 -8.17 -7.99
N GLY A 169 4.20 -8.68 -8.92
CA GLY A 169 2.77 -8.42 -8.98
C GLY A 169 2.40 -7.09 -9.62
N LEU A 170 3.36 -6.32 -10.16
CA LEU A 170 3.11 -4.99 -10.74
C LEU A 170 3.03 -5.04 -12.27
N GLY A 171 1.98 -4.44 -12.81
CA GLY A 171 1.86 -4.09 -14.23
C GLY A 171 1.56 -2.61 -14.37
N LYS A 172 2.20 -1.93 -15.33
CA LYS A 172 1.92 -0.51 -15.58
C LYS A 172 2.12 -0.15 -17.04
N GLY A 173 1.35 0.82 -17.52
CA GLY A 173 1.41 1.18 -18.92
C GLY A 173 0.69 2.47 -19.22
N LYS A 174 0.76 2.85 -20.49
CA LYS A 174 0.09 4.02 -21.04
C LYS A 174 -0.32 3.76 -22.48
N THR A 175 -1.32 4.48 -22.94
CA THR A 175 -1.79 4.47 -24.34
C THR A 175 -2.30 5.85 -24.73
N ASP A 176 -2.19 6.19 -26.01
CA ASP A 176 -2.69 7.46 -26.52
C ASP A 176 -4.15 7.29 -26.97
N ILE A 177 -5.04 8.13 -26.42
CA ILE A 177 -6.45 8.23 -26.85
C ILE A 177 -6.54 9.19 -28.03
N SER A 178 -5.81 10.31 -27.96
CA SER A 178 -5.67 11.30 -29.02
C SER A 178 -4.25 11.86 -29.05
N SER A 179 -3.97 12.83 -29.92
CA SER A 179 -2.70 13.55 -29.94
C SER A 179 -2.43 14.37 -28.67
N PHE A 180 -3.45 14.63 -27.85
CA PHE A 180 -3.38 15.46 -26.64
C PHE A 180 -3.77 14.71 -25.36
N VAL A 181 -4.46 13.57 -25.46
CA VAL A 181 -4.85 12.76 -24.30
C VAL A 181 -4.07 11.44 -24.28
N ARG A 182 -3.37 11.23 -23.17
CA ARG A 182 -2.69 9.98 -22.83
C ARG A 182 -3.30 9.38 -21.58
N LEU A 183 -3.67 8.11 -21.67
CA LEU A 183 -4.18 7.32 -20.57
C LEU A 183 -3.04 6.55 -19.93
N TYR A 184 -3.02 6.49 -18.60
CA TYR A 184 -2.07 5.73 -17.79
C TYR A 184 -2.86 4.75 -16.92
N ALA A 185 -2.31 3.56 -16.71
CA ALA A 185 -2.90 2.56 -15.82
C ALA A 185 -1.82 1.77 -15.08
N LEU A 186 -2.20 1.26 -13.91
CA LEU A 186 -1.37 0.47 -13.02
C LEU A 186 -2.24 -0.58 -12.32
N VAL A 187 -1.73 -1.80 -12.25
CA VAL A 187 -2.32 -2.90 -11.47
C VAL A 187 -1.26 -3.47 -10.54
N GLN A 188 -1.65 -3.84 -9.32
CA GLN A 188 -0.72 -4.48 -8.40
C GLN A 188 -1.40 -5.56 -7.54
N CYS A 189 -0.89 -6.78 -7.62
CA CYS A 189 -1.24 -7.88 -6.71
C CYS A 189 -0.40 -7.84 -5.44
N THR A 190 -0.96 -8.30 -4.32
CA THR A 190 -0.15 -8.65 -3.16
C THR A 190 0.67 -9.90 -3.44
N ARG A 191 1.95 -9.90 -3.06
CA ARG A 191 2.91 -10.95 -3.45
C ARG A 191 2.75 -12.26 -2.69
N ASP A 192 1.77 -12.36 -1.78
CA ASP A 192 1.36 -13.61 -1.14
C ASP A 192 0.41 -14.45 -2.01
N LEU A 193 -0.17 -13.86 -3.06
CA LEU A 193 -1.08 -14.53 -3.98
C LEU A 193 -0.33 -15.41 -5.00
N SER A 194 -0.97 -16.48 -5.43
CA SER A 194 -0.52 -17.29 -6.57
C SER A 194 -0.68 -16.52 -7.89
N GLU A 195 0.01 -16.96 -8.95
CA GLU A 195 -0.15 -16.39 -10.29
C GLU A 195 -1.62 -16.44 -10.75
N LEU A 196 -2.32 -17.54 -10.48
CA LEU A 196 -3.74 -17.70 -10.82
C LEU A 196 -4.62 -16.70 -10.05
N ASN A 197 -4.42 -16.57 -8.74
CA ASN A 197 -5.20 -15.65 -7.91
C ASN A 197 -4.92 -14.19 -8.28
N CYS A 198 -3.66 -13.86 -8.61
CA CYS A 198 -3.29 -12.55 -9.11
C CYS A 198 -3.96 -12.25 -10.46
N ALA A 199 -3.96 -13.20 -11.39
CA ALA A 199 -4.60 -13.04 -12.69
C ALA A 199 -6.12 -12.80 -12.59
N GLN A 200 -6.79 -13.46 -11.64
CA GLN A 200 -8.23 -13.32 -11.43
C GLN A 200 -8.66 -11.97 -10.84
N LEU A 201 -7.75 -11.29 -10.13
CA LEU A 201 -8.03 -10.02 -9.44
C LEU A 201 -7.57 -8.77 -10.21
N CYS A 202 -6.73 -8.92 -11.23
CA CYS A 202 -6.30 -7.81 -12.08
C CYS A 202 -7.35 -7.45 -13.14
N MET A 203 -8.60 -7.21 -12.74
CA MET A 203 -9.64 -6.61 -13.59
C MET A 203 -9.86 -5.15 -13.19
#